data_AF-A0A524HJJ9-F1
#
_entry.id   AF-A0A524HJJ9-F1
#
_cell.length_a   1.000
_cell.length_b   1.000
_cell.length_c   1.000
_cell.angle_alpha   90.00
_cell.angle_beta   90.00
_cell.angle_gamma   90.00
#
_symmetry.space_group_name_H-M   'P 1'
#
loop_
_entity.id
_entity.type
_entity.pdbx_description
1 polymer ?
#
loop_
_entity_poly.entity_id
_entity_poly.type
_entity_poly.pdbx_seq_one_letter_code
_entity_poly.pdbx_strand_id
1 'polypeptide(L)'
;MKCALVSGSHNRKASMKYYIPVFVLAAICIVGAGCEQAESVQKPQTSGKPAVKPAEESEAPLLLDDEPLLLLDDEPEAEQSDEPEADNSRCFVCHINYMQEDIAVIHARANIGCAVCHGESDEHIADESWASGGNGTAPEIMYPRPKIKPFCMGCHTKDKIDTDQHKPLFANFENMVCTDCHGKHRLEVRKCKWK
;
A
#
# COMPACT_ATOMS: atom_id res chain seq x y z
N MET A 1 -25.34 38.22 45.05
CA MET A 1 -25.54 39.66 44.76
C MET A 1 -25.85 39.81 43.26
N LYS A 2 -26.78 40.68 42.88
CA LYS A 2 -27.08 41.00 41.47
C LYS A 2 -26.37 42.30 41.11
N CYS A 3 -25.63 42.32 40.01
CA CYS A 3 -25.25 43.55 39.30
C CYS A 3 -25.47 43.32 37.80
N ALA A 4 -26.18 44.25 37.16
CA ALA A 4 -26.38 44.30 35.71
C ALA A 4 -26.07 45.73 35.24
N LEU A 5 -25.37 45.87 34.12
CA LEU A 5 -25.22 47.06 33.26
C LEU A 5 -24.61 46.52 31.95
N VAL A 6 -25.36 46.31 30.85
CA VAL A 6 -26.02 47.25 29.92
C VAL A 6 -25.08 47.80 28.82
N SER A 7 -25.33 47.27 27.61
CA SER A 7 -25.26 47.89 26.27
C SER A 7 -23.91 48.31 25.65
N GLY A 8 -23.77 47.97 24.36
CA GLY A 8 -22.60 48.29 23.51
C GLY A 8 -22.76 47.81 22.06
N SER A 9 -23.93 48.02 21.45
CA SER A 9 -24.20 47.61 20.05
C SER A 9 -23.36 48.42 19.06
N HIS A 10 -22.58 47.75 18.19
CA HIS A 10 -22.10 48.33 16.93
C HIS A 10 -22.32 47.37 15.75
N ASN A 11 -23.46 47.58 15.10
CA ASN A 11 -23.93 46.86 13.93
C ASN A 11 -23.22 47.39 12.67
N ARG A 12 -22.34 46.60 12.05
CA ARG A 12 -21.74 46.93 10.73
C ARG A 12 -22.31 46.04 9.63
N LYS A 13 -23.46 46.45 9.09
CA LYS A 13 -24.02 45.92 7.84
C LYS A 13 -23.14 46.35 6.66
N ALA A 14 -22.31 45.45 6.14
CA ALA A 14 -21.69 45.63 4.83
C ALA A 14 -22.72 45.32 3.73
N SER A 15 -23.04 46.30 2.90
CA SER A 15 -24.04 46.18 1.84
C SER A 15 -23.50 45.41 0.64
N MET A 16 -23.75 44.11 0.58
CA MET A 16 -23.50 43.30 -0.63
C MET A 16 -24.77 43.26 -1.52
N LYS A 17 -24.97 44.34 -2.27
CA LYS A 17 -25.94 44.41 -3.38
C LYS A 17 -25.18 44.77 -4.66
N TYR A 18 -25.66 44.26 -5.81
CA TYR A 18 -25.19 44.54 -7.17
C TYR A 18 -23.91 43.84 -7.68
N TYR A 19 -23.86 42.50 -7.73
CA TYR A 19 -22.97 41.76 -8.65
C TYR A 19 -23.58 40.46 -9.23
N ILE A 20 -24.86 40.53 -9.62
CA ILE A 20 -25.51 39.63 -10.58
C ILE A 20 -26.34 40.60 -11.47
N PRO A 21 -26.21 40.67 -12.82
CA PRO A 21 -25.72 39.64 -13.74
C PRO A 21 -24.66 40.11 -14.79
N VAL A 22 -23.56 39.36 -14.98
CA VAL A 22 -22.65 39.53 -16.15
C VAL A 22 -22.35 38.19 -16.86
N PHE A 23 -22.97 37.08 -16.43
CA PHE A 23 -22.79 35.74 -17.03
C PHE A 23 -23.82 35.40 -18.12
N VAL A 24 -24.17 36.38 -18.96
CA VAL A 24 -24.92 36.16 -20.21
C VAL A 24 -24.19 36.86 -21.35
N LEU A 25 -23.27 36.14 -22.00
CA LEU A 25 -22.78 36.28 -23.39
C LEU A 25 -21.40 35.61 -23.56
N ALA A 26 -21.36 34.27 -23.60
CA ALA A 26 -20.17 33.50 -24.03
C ALA A 26 -20.55 32.06 -24.47
N ALA A 27 -21.47 31.94 -25.42
CA ALA A 27 -21.82 30.66 -26.04
C ALA A 27 -21.44 30.66 -27.52
N ILE A 28 -20.16 30.39 -27.84
CA ILE A 28 -19.69 30.17 -29.22
C ILE A 28 -18.70 28.99 -29.25
N CYS A 29 -19.19 27.88 -29.80
CA CYS A 29 -18.52 26.90 -30.66
C CYS A 29 -17.00 26.66 -30.53
N ILE A 30 -16.62 25.49 -30.01
CA ILE A 30 -15.57 24.65 -30.63
C ILE A 30 -16.08 23.21 -30.70
N VAL A 31 -16.28 22.70 -31.92
CA VAL A 31 -16.48 21.28 -32.23
C VAL A 31 -15.28 20.84 -33.05
N GLY A 32 -14.69 19.68 -32.71
CA GLY A 32 -13.82 18.93 -33.60
C GLY A 32 -12.33 19.27 -33.57
N ALA A 33 -11.57 18.48 -32.82
CA ALA A 33 -10.23 18.02 -33.21
C ALA A 33 -10.06 16.64 -32.58
N GLY A 34 -9.99 15.59 -33.42
CA GLY A 34 -9.85 14.21 -32.94
C GLY A 34 -8.43 13.92 -32.45
N CYS A 35 -8.29 12.93 -31.57
CA CYS A 35 -6.98 12.41 -31.21
C CYS A 35 -6.36 11.68 -32.42
N GLU A 36 -5.27 12.21 -32.97
CA GLU A 36 -4.43 11.48 -33.92
C GLU A 36 -3.80 10.28 -33.20
N GLN A 37 -4.27 9.09 -33.56
CA GLN A 37 -3.59 7.84 -33.21
C GLN A 37 -2.37 7.72 -34.14
N ALA A 38 -1.17 7.82 -33.57
CA ALA A 38 0.07 7.67 -34.33
C ALA A 38 0.15 6.26 -34.94
N GLU A 39 0.06 6.20 -36.28
CA GLU A 39 0.16 4.97 -37.05
C GLU A 39 1.60 4.42 -36.98
N SER A 40 1.79 3.34 -36.22
CA SER A 40 3.07 2.62 -36.19
C SER A 40 3.24 1.83 -37.49
N VAL A 41 4.09 2.35 -38.39
CA VAL A 41 4.41 1.70 -39.65
C VAL A 41 5.28 0.47 -39.40
N GLN A 42 4.68 -0.72 -39.37
CA GLN A 42 5.35 -1.97 -39.72
C GLN A 42 4.66 -2.66 -40.89
N LYS A 43 5.38 -2.73 -42.00
CA LYS A 43 4.92 -3.22 -43.30
C LYS A 43 4.75 -4.76 -43.25
N PRO A 44 3.63 -5.31 -43.75
CA PRO A 44 3.43 -6.75 -43.73
C PRO A 44 4.28 -7.45 -44.80
N GLN A 45 4.84 -8.61 -44.44
CA GLN A 45 5.19 -9.65 -45.42
C GLN A 45 4.33 -10.88 -45.15
N THR A 46 3.48 -11.20 -46.11
CA THR A 46 2.80 -12.49 -46.20
C THR A 46 3.34 -13.25 -47.41
N SER A 47 3.66 -14.52 -47.20
CA SER A 47 3.16 -15.66 -48.02
C SER A 47 4.19 -16.79 -48.08
N GLY A 48 3.75 -18.05 -47.94
CA GLY A 48 4.52 -19.23 -48.38
C GLY A 48 4.74 -20.36 -47.37
N LYS A 49 3.78 -21.29 -47.30
CA LYS A 49 3.96 -22.74 -47.01
C LYS A 49 3.17 -23.50 -48.11
N PRO A 50 3.51 -24.73 -48.58
CA PRO A 50 4.08 -25.91 -47.88
C PRO A 50 5.37 -26.47 -48.59
N ALA A 51 5.90 -27.71 -48.47
CA ALA A 51 5.46 -28.96 -47.81
C ALA A 51 6.60 -29.97 -47.45
N VAL A 52 6.47 -30.66 -46.30
CA VAL A 52 6.52 -32.13 -46.09
C VAL A 52 7.80 -32.98 -46.40
N LYS A 53 8.52 -33.31 -45.31
CA LYS A 53 9.17 -34.62 -44.93
C LYS A 53 10.39 -35.16 -45.76
N PRO A 54 11.07 -36.28 -45.39
CA PRO A 54 12.07 -36.32 -44.29
C PRO A 54 13.35 -37.18 -44.60
N ALA A 55 14.45 -37.01 -43.85
CA ALA A 55 15.43 -38.07 -43.48
C ALA A 55 16.62 -37.51 -42.64
N GLU A 56 17.08 -38.31 -41.67
CA GLU A 56 18.47 -38.61 -41.21
C GLU A 56 19.64 -37.62 -41.42
N GLU A 57 20.74 -37.65 -40.65
CA GLU A 57 21.10 -38.18 -39.32
C GLU A 57 22.54 -37.67 -39.06
N SER A 58 22.85 -37.14 -37.86
CA SER A 58 24.23 -37.09 -37.37
C SER A 58 24.25 -36.90 -35.85
N GLU A 59 24.25 -38.01 -35.12
CA GLU A 59 24.60 -38.05 -33.71
C GLU A 59 26.05 -37.57 -33.50
N ALA A 60 26.23 -36.54 -32.69
CA ALA A 60 27.54 -36.12 -32.18
C ALA A 60 27.38 -35.76 -30.69
N PRO A 61 27.88 -36.58 -29.75
CA PRO A 61 27.66 -36.34 -28.33
C PRO A 61 28.34 -35.04 -27.86
N LEU A 62 27.54 -34.03 -27.54
CA LEU A 62 28.01 -32.92 -26.71
C LEU A 62 28.03 -33.41 -25.26
N LEU A 63 29.17 -33.96 -24.86
CA LEU A 63 29.60 -33.97 -23.46
C LEU A 63 29.72 -32.51 -23.02
N LEU A 64 28.66 -32.01 -22.39
CA LEU A 64 28.73 -30.85 -21.53
C LEU A 64 29.00 -31.42 -20.14
N ASP A 65 30.23 -31.27 -19.67
CA ASP A 65 30.66 -31.78 -18.38
C ASP A 65 29.79 -31.16 -17.25
N ASP A 66 29.26 -32.03 -16.39
CA ASP A 66 28.48 -31.66 -15.21
C ASP A 66 29.37 -30.97 -14.17
N GLU A 67 29.53 -29.65 -14.24
CA GLU A 67 30.03 -28.85 -13.13
C GLU A 67 28.98 -27.81 -12.71
N PRO A 68 28.25 -28.02 -11.60
CA PRO A 68 27.34 -27.01 -11.10
C PRO A 68 28.18 -25.83 -10.60
N LEU A 69 27.95 -24.65 -11.18
CA LEU A 69 28.52 -23.38 -10.74
C LEU A 69 27.95 -22.96 -9.38
N LEU A 70 28.28 -23.70 -8.33
CA LEU A 70 28.10 -23.32 -6.94
C LEU A 70 29.24 -22.39 -6.53
N LEU A 71 29.19 -21.15 -7.02
CA LEU A 71 29.84 -20.04 -6.33
C LEU A 71 28.94 -19.63 -5.14
N LEU A 72 28.86 -20.53 -4.15
CA LEU A 72 28.35 -20.23 -2.83
C LEU A 72 29.47 -19.50 -2.08
N ASP A 73 29.54 -18.18 -2.24
CA ASP A 73 30.28 -17.35 -1.31
C ASP A 73 29.55 -17.41 0.05
N ASP A 74 30.29 -17.69 1.12
CA ASP A 74 29.76 -17.90 2.48
C ASP A 74 29.16 -16.62 3.10
N GLU A 75 27.98 -16.19 2.65
CA GLU A 75 27.11 -15.35 3.47
C GLU A 75 26.52 -16.21 4.61
N PRO A 76 26.43 -15.69 5.85
CA PRO A 76 25.93 -16.47 6.98
C PRO A 76 24.49 -16.89 6.72
N GLU A 77 24.30 -18.19 6.49
CA GLU A 77 23.02 -18.79 6.16
C GLU A 77 22.02 -18.45 7.28
N ALA A 78 21.08 -17.56 6.95
CA ALA A 78 20.10 -17.08 7.91
C ALA A 78 19.24 -18.27 8.34
N GLU A 79 19.42 -18.72 9.59
CA GLU A 79 18.84 -19.94 10.12
C GLU A 79 17.35 -20.05 9.75
N GLN A 80 17.05 -20.91 8.77
CA GLN A 80 15.69 -21.19 8.35
C GLN A 80 15.07 -22.06 9.44
N SER A 81 14.28 -21.45 10.32
CA SER A 81 13.52 -22.15 11.33
C SER A 81 12.45 -23.02 10.67
N ASP A 82 12.44 -24.32 10.97
CA ASP A 82 11.40 -25.28 10.55
C ASP A 82 9.99 -24.97 11.13
N GLU A 83 9.83 -23.91 11.92
CA GLU A 83 8.53 -23.48 12.44
C GLU A 83 7.68 -22.80 11.34
N PRO A 84 6.36 -23.06 11.27
CA PRO A 84 5.51 -22.46 10.24
C PRO A 84 5.46 -20.92 10.32
N GLU A 85 5.97 -20.25 9.29
CA GLU A 85 5.77 -18.81 9.08
C GLU A 85 4.32 -18.52 8.67
N ALA A 86 3.76 -17.39 9.10
CA ALA A 86 2.39 -17.02 8.75
C ALA A 86 2.25 -16.65 7.27
N ASP A 87 1.27 -17.25 6.58
CA ASP A 87 0.96 -16.93 5.19
C ASP A 87 0.32 -15.55 5.05
N ASN A 88 1.06 -14.64 4.42
CA ASN A 88 0.65 -13.27 4.10
C ASN A 88 0.42 -13.06 2.59
N SER A 89 0.48 -14.12 1.77
CA SER A 89 0.41 -14.07 0.31
C SER A 89 -0.78 -13.27 -0.21
N ARG A 90 -1.97 -13.48 0.39
CA ARG A 90 -3.22 -12.76 0.07
C ARG A 90 -3.08 -11.24 0.20
N CYS A 91 -2.32 -10.75 1.17
CA CYS A 91 -2.11 -9.32 1.41
C CYS A 91 -1.02 -8.75 0.49
N PHE A 92 0.04 -9.53 0.23
CA PHE A 92 1.18 -9.08 -0.57
C PHE A 92 0.88 -8.87 -2.06
N VAL A 93 -0.23 -9.41 -2.59
CA VAL A 93 -0.73 -9.11 -3.95
C VAL A 93 -0.85 -7.59 -4.19
N CYS A 94 -1.33 -6.83 -3.19
CA CYS A 94 -1.47 -5.38 -3.29
C CYS A 94 -0.52 -4.59 -2.37
N HIS A 95 -0.05 -5.20 -1.28
CA HIS A 95 0.81 -4.57 -0.29
C HIS A 95 2.22 -5.18 -0.23
N ILE A 96 2.80 -5.41 -1.42
CA ILE A 96 4.14 -5.99 -1.63
C ILE A 96 5.27 -5.27 -0.87
N ASN A 97 5.08 -3.98 -0.53
CA ASN A 97 6.03 -3.18 0.25
C ASN A 97 6.24 -3.70 1.69
N TYR A 98 5.36 -4.58 2.20
CA TYR A 98 5.51 -5.16 3.54
C TYR A 98 6.28 -6.49 3.56
N MET A 99 6.61 -7.09 2.41
CA MET A 99 7.39 -8.35 2.38
C MET A 99 8.81 -8.21 2.98
N GLN A 100 9.30 -6.98 3.15
CA GLN A 100 10.63 -6.64 3.66
C GLN A 100 10.55 -5.63 4.82
N GLU A 101 9.36 -5.43 5.40
CA GLU A 101 9.16 -4.45 6.47
C GLU A 101 9.31 -5.14 7.84
N ASP A 102 10.07 -4.51 8.75
CA ASP A 102 10.52 -5.16 10.00
C ASP A 102 9.37 -5.71 10.85
N ILE A 103 8.25 -4.98 10.98
CA ILE A 103 7.10 -5.48 11.74
C ILE A 103 6.51 -6.70 11.03
N ALA A 104 6.21 -6.60 9.74
CA ALA A 104 5.62 -7.70 8.99
C ALA A 104 6.50 -8.97 9.01
N VAL A 105 7.80 -8.85 8.75
CA VAL A 105 8.74 -9.99 8.70
C VAL A 105 8.95 -10.62 10.08
N ILE A 106 9.14 -9.81 11.14
CA ILE A 106 9.37 -10.35 12.49
C ILE A 106 8.10 -11.02 13.04
N HIS A 107 6.92 -10.47 12.75
CA HIS A 107 5.65 -11.06 13.21
C HIS A 107 5.30 -12.33 12.40
N ALA A 108 5.54 -12.33 11.08
CA ALA A 108 5.30 -13.52 10.26
C ALA A 108 6.08 -14.73 10.75
N ARG A 109 7.38 -14.55 11.07
CA ARG A 109 8.26 -15.58 11.67
C ARG A 109 7.81 -16.06 13.05
N ALA A 110 7.06 -15.25 13.79
CA ALA A 110 6.40 -15.65 15.03
C ALA A 110 5.01 -16.28 14.80
N ASN A 111 4.69 -16.70 13.56
CA ASN A 111 3.39 -17.16 13.09
C ASN A 111 2.23 -16.18 13.36
N ILE A 112 2.52 -14.87 13.26
CA ILE A 112 1.53 -13.77 13.38
C ILE A 112 1.40 -13.09 12.02
N GLY A 113 0.37 -13.49 11.25
CA GLY A 113 0.06 -12.92 9.95
C GLY A 113 -0.62 -11.55 10.00
N CYS A 114 -0.71 -10.88 8.85
CA CYS A 114 -1.36 -9.58 8.69
C CYS A 114 -2.79 -9.55 9.24
N ALA A 115 -3.56 -10.62 9.04
CA ALA A 115 -4.94 -10.74 9.49
C ALA A 115 -5.10 -10.71 11.02
N VAL A 116 -4.09 -11.16 11.80
CA VAL A 116 -4.11 -11.09 13.27
C VAL A 116 -4.21 -9.64 13.76
N CYS A 117 -3.65 -8.70 13.00
CA CYS A 117 -3.69 -7.27 13.29
C CYS A 117 -4.79 -6.54 12.50
N HIS A 118 -5.00 -6.88 11.23
CA HIS A 118 -5.85 -6.12 10.33
C HIS A 118 -7.25 -6.72 10.08
N GLY A 119 -7.54 -7.90 10.64
CA GLY A 119 -8.69 -8.73 10.29
C GLY A 119 -8.52 -9.45 8.95
N GLU A 120 -9.32 -10.48 8.69
CA GLU A 120 -9.20 -11.31 7.47
C GLU A 120 -9.33 -10.46 6.20
N SER A 121 -10.15 -9.41 6.26
CA SER A 121 -10.26 -8.36 5.26
C SER A 121 -10.69 -8.89 3.89
N ASP A 122 -11.51 -9.95 3.87
CA ASP A 122 -11.97 -10.61 2.64
C ASP A 122 -12.66 -9.64 1.67
N GLU A 123 -13.55 -8.77 2.16
CA GLU A 123 -14.23 -7.75 1.33
C GLU A 123 -13.25 -6.70 0.76
N HIS A 124 -12.15 -6.42 1.47
CA HIS A 124 -11.10 -5.50 1.02
C HIS A 124 -10.21 -6.15 -0.04
N ILE A 125 -9.85 -7.43 0.14
CA ILE A 125 -9.04 -8.20 -0.82
C ILE A 125 -9.82 -8.44 -2.12
N ALA A 126 -11.13 -8.66 -2.04
CA ALA A 126 -11.99 -8.88 -3.20
C ALA A 126 -12.41 -7.59 -3.95
N ASP A 127 -12.16 -6.40 -3.39
CA ASP A 127 -12.61 -5.14 -3.99
C ASP A 127 -11.60 -4.53 -4.96
N GLU A 128 -11.77 -4.83 -6.25
CA GLU A 128 -11.00 -4.24 -7.35
C GLU A 128 -11.38 -2.78 -7.67
N SER A 129 -12.42 -2.21 -7.04
CA SER A 129 -12.96 -0.89 -7.41
C SER A 129 -11.97 0.26 -7.24
N TRP A 130 -10.97 0.11 -6.36
CA TRP A 130 -9.92 1.13 -6.15
C TRP A 130 -9.11 1.42 -7.43
N ALA A 131 -8.91 0.42 -8.29
CA ALA A 131 -8.19 0.58 -9.55
C ALA A 131 -9.02 1.34 -10.61
N SER A 132 -10.35 1.26 -10.49
CA SER A 132 -11.33 1.89 -11.40
C SER A 132 -11.85 3.24 -10.91
N GLY A 133 -11.22 3.84 -9.88
CA GLY A 133 -11.65 5.12 -9.29
C GLY A 133 -12.89 5.04 -8.39
N GLY A 134 -13.29 3.82 -7.99
CA GLY A 134 -14.30 3.59 -6.97
C GLY A 134 -13.85 4.03 -5.58
N ASN A 135 -14.77 3.99 -4.62
CA ASN A 135 -14.48 4.40 -3.24
C ASN A 135 -13.51 3.43 -2.52
N GLY A 136 -13.35 2.19 -3.01
CA GLY A 136 -12.68 1.12 -2.30
C GLY A 136 -13.48 0.58 -1.10
N THR A 137 -13.02 -0.56 -0.57
CA THR A 137 -13.40 -1.12 0.73
C THR A 137 -12.22 -1.01 1.69
N ALA A 138 -12.48 -0.68 2.95
CA ALA A 138 -11.45 -0.59 3.98
C ALA A 138 -11.07 -2.00 4.49
N PRO A 139 -9.81 -2.25 4.90
CA PRO A 139 -9.51 -3.42 5.71
C PRO A 139 -10.30 -3.36 7.02
N GLU A 140 -10.65 -4.52 7.58
CA GLU A 140 -11.52 -4.63 8.76
C GLU A 140 -11.02 -3.78 9.94
N ILE A 141 -9.70 -3.79 10.16
CA ILE A 141 -9.07 -3.05 11.25
C ILE A 141 -8.01 -2.07 10.74
N MET A 142 -8.29 -0.79 10.92
CA MET A 142 -7.32 0.29 10.88
C MET A 142 -7.05 0.87 12.27
N TYR A 143 -5.78 1.03 12.62
CA TYR A 143 -5.39 1.69 13.87
C TYR A 143 -5.19 3.20 13.71
N PRO A 144 -6.07 4.05 14.25
CA PRO A 144 -5.72 5.44 14.55
C PRO A 144 -4.65 5.46 15.66
N ARG A 145 -3.77 6.48 15.69
CA ARG A 145 -2.62 6.55 16.64
C ARG A 145 -2.96 6.17 18.09
N PRO A 146 -4.07 6.62 18.71
CA PRO A 146 -4.40 6.24 20.09
C PRO A 146 -4.68 4.74 20.31
N LYS A 147 -5.08 3.99 19.27
CA LYS A 147 -5.34 2.55 19.35
C LYS A 147 -4.12 1.66 19.08
N ILE A 148 -3.01 2.19 18.56
CA ILE A 148 -1.80 1.40 18.26
C ILE A 148 -1.21 0.81 19.55
N LYS A 149 -0.87 1.66 20.53
CA LYS A 149 -0.30 1.23 21.82
C LYS A 149 -1.10 0.13 22.53
N PRO A 150 -2.40 0.29 22.84
CA PRO A 150 -3.15 -0.73 23.56
C PRO A 150 -3.30 -2.03 22.77
N PHE A 151 -3.27 -1.99 21.43
CA PHE A 151 -3.28 -3.21 20.62
C PHE A 151 -1.93 -3.95 20.69
N CYS A 152 -0.81 -3.28 20.41
CA CYS A 152 0.53 -3.89 20.49
C CYS A 152 0.79 -4.48 21.89
N MET A 153 0.34 -3.80 22.94
CA MET A 153 0.49 -4.26 24.33
C MET A 153 -0.37 -5.47 24.72
N GLY A 154 -1.28 -5.95 23.86
CA GLY A 154 -1.98 -7.21 24.05
C GLY A 154 -1.03 -8.42 24.04
N CYS A 155 0.03 -8.36 23.23
CA CYS A 155 1.10 -9.36 23.17
C CYS A 155 2.38 -8.86 23.86
N HIS A 156 2.74 -7.59 23.65
CA HIS A 156 3.90 -6.92 24.24
C HIS A 156 3.54 -6.26 25.58
N THR A 157 3.21 -7.08 26.58
CA THR A 157 2.85 -6.60 27.92
C THR A 157 4.00 -5.81 28.56
N LYS A 158 3.68 -4.76 29.33
CA LYS A 158 4.68 -3.78 29.81
C LYS A 158 5.87 -4.44 30.51
N ASP A 159 5.61 -5.44 31.36
CA ASP A 159 6.61 -6.22 32.10
C ASP A 159 7.66 -6.90 31.20
N LYS A 160 7.33 -7.22 29.94
CA LYS A 160 8.25 -7.82 28.96
C LYS A 160 9.06 -6.79 28.17
N ILE A 161 8.59 -5.54 28.11
CA ILE A 161 9.20 -4.48 27.31
C ILE A 161 9.73 -3.29 28.13
N ASP A 162 9.65 -3.31 29.46
CA ASP A 162 10.22 -2.27 30.34
C ASP A 162 11.75 -2.38 30.44
N THR A 163 12.40 -2.09 29.32
CA THR A 163 13.86 -2.09 29.13
C THR A 163 14.37 -0.65 28.98
N ASP A 164 15.69 -0.46 29.13
CA ASP A 164 16.32 0.87 28.98
C ASP A 164 16.00 1.55 27.64
N GLN A 165 15.85 0.76 26.56
CA GLN A 165 15.51 1.25 25.23
C GLN A 165 14.08 1.81 25.14
N HIS A 166 13.15 1.33 25.97
CA HIS A 166 11.76 1.78 25.99
C HIS A 166 11.47 2.85 27.06
N LYS A 167 12.44 3.21 27.92
CA LYS A 167 12.29 4.33 28.86
C LYS A 167 11.81 5.64 28.21
N PRO A 168 12.29 6.06 27.01
CA PRO A 168 11.77 7.24 26.33
C PRO A 168 10.29 7.11 25.93
N LEU A 169 9.87 5.92 25.47
CA LEU A 169 8.47 5.62 25.14
C LEU A 169 7.58 5.74 26.38
N PHE A 170 8.00 5.22 27.54
CA PHE A 170 7.22 5.33 28.77
C PHE A 170 7.24 6.72 29.39
N ALA A 171 8.31 7.50 29.21
CA ALA A 171 8.38 8.90 29.63
C ALA A 171 7.47 9.82 28.80
N ASN A 172 7.24 9.50 27.52
CA ASN A 172 6.39 10.25 26.59
C ASN A 172 5.22 9.41 26.06
N PHE A 173 4.61 8.61 26.94
CA PHE A 173 3.68 7.54 26.57
C PHE A 173 2.41 8.03 25.88
N GLU A 174 2.03 9.29 26.01
CA GLU A 174 0.85 9.85 25.31
C GLU A 174 1.12 10.09 23.82
N ASN A 175 2.28 10.66 23.48
CA ASN A 175 2.56 11.19 22.13
C ASN A 175 3.19 10.18 21.17
N MET A 176 4.05 9.29 21.69
CA MET A 176 4.74 8.28 20.88
C MET A 176 3.91 7.00 20.72
N VAL A 177 4.13 6.25 19.64
CA VAL A 177 3.58 4.89 19.42
C VAL A 177 4.69 3.95 18.97
N CYS A 178 4.46 2.64 19.07
CA CYS A 178 5.46 1.61 18.72
C CYS A 178 6.02 1.80 17.29
N THR A 179 5.15 2.12 16.33
CA THR A 179 5.50 2.35 14.92
C THR A 179 6.19 3.69 14.64
N ASP A 180 6.50 4.51 15.65
CA ASP A 180 7.36 5.69 15.47
C ASP A 180 8.86 5.31 15.52
N CYS A 181 9.18 4.09 15.96
CA CYS A 181 10.55 3.56 16.02
C CYS A 181 10.69 2.15 15.44
N HIS A 182 9.69 1.28 15.63
CA HIS A 182 9.67 -0.05 15.02
C HIS A 182 9.00 0.00 13.65
N GLY A 183 9.78 -0.25 12.60
CA GLY A 183 9.27 -0.42 11.25
C GLY A 183 8.73 0.84 10.56
N LYS A 184 8.40 0.70 9.28
CA LYS A 184 7.74 1.70 8.44
C LYS A 184 6.34 1.24 8.02
N HIS A 185 5.64 0.56 8.94
CA HIS A 185 4.35 -0.09 8.69
C HIS A 185 3.23 0.86 8.19
N ARG A 186 3.34 2.18 8.40
CA ARG A 186 2.33 3.13 7.94
C ARG A 186 2.58 3.58 6.50
N LEU A 187 1.63 3.29 5.59
CA LEU A 187 1.60 3.87 4.24
C LEU A 187 1.70 5.40 4.29
N GLU A 188 2.72 5.97 3.65
CA GLU A 188 2.95 7.42 3.57
C GLU A 188 1.85 8.14 2.78
N VAL A 189 1.43 7.55 1.66
CA VAL A 189 0.43 8.13 0.74
C VAL A 189 -0.78 7.20 0.64
N ARG A 190 -1.91 7.65 1.22
CA ARG A 190 -3.19 6.97 1.09
C ARG A 190 -3.99 7.54 -0.10
N LYS A 191 -3.93 6.83 -1.24
CA LYS A 191 -4.67 7.18 -2.47
C LYS A 191 -6.19 7.05 -2.31
N CYS A 192 -6.63 6.06 -1.54
CA CYS A 192 -8.05 5.72 -1.38
C CYS A 192 -8.70 6.39 -0.15
N LYS A 193 -9.83 7.07 -0.36
CA LYS A 193 -10.64 7.69 0.70
C LYS A 193 -12.03 7.05 0.74
N TRP A 194 -12.11 5.92 1.46
CA TRP A 194 -13.36 5.32 1.94
C TRP A 194 -14.29 6.39 2.55
N LYS A 195 -15.58 6.32 2.24
CA LYS A 195 -16.63 7.28 2.65
C LYS A 195 -17.59 6.63 3.62
#